data_AF-A0A6I5C549-F1
#
_entry.id   AF-A0A6I5C549-F1
#
_cell.length_a   1.000
_cell.length_b   1.000
_cell.length_c   1.000
_cell.angle_alpha   90.00
_cell.angle_beta   90.00
_cell.angle_gamma   90.00
#
_symmetry.space_group_name_H-M   'P 1'
#
loop_
_entity.id
_entity.type
_entity.pdbx_description
1 polymer ?
#
loop_
_entity_poly.entity_id
_entity_poly.type
_entity_poly.pdbx_seq_one_letter_code
_entity_poly.pdbx_strand_id
1 'polypeptide(L)'
;MTLVSHEGKPYRFDPGTLCLELLPTGGPGPFARYEVLHTPADLVTWAGHSRLADGLGLTVTEDELERTRAVRDALFLLTADRAHGRPPRGAHLDAVNEA
;
A
#
# COMPACT_ATOMS: atom_id res chain seq x y z
N MET A 1 9.71 -4.12 5.50
CA MET A 1 10.12 -2.78 5.02
C MET A 1 10.70 -1.94 6.17
N THR A 2 11.65 -1.05 5.91
CA THR A 2 12.19 -0.11 6.92
C THR A 2 11.52 1.25 6.77
N LEU A 3 10.96 1.78 7.86
CA LEU A 3 10.35 3.10 7.94
C LEU A 3 11.17 3.98 8.88
N VAL A 4 11.03 5.30 8.72
CA VAL A 4 11.71 6.29 9.57
C VAL A 4 10.64 7.09 10.30
N SER A 5 10.74 7.17 11.63
CA SER A 5 9.81 7.95 12.44
C SER A 5 9.98 9.45 12.18
N HIS A 6 9.03 10.26 12.64
CA HIS A 6 9.15 11.72 12.59
C HIS A 6 10.43 12.24 13.31
N GLU A 7 10.94 11.50 14.28
CA GLU A 7 12.19 11.81 15.00
C GLU A 7 13.45 11.29 14.29
N GLY A 8 13.32 10.71 13.10
CA GLY A 8 14.43 10.15 12.34
C GLY A 8 14.84 8.73 12.75
N LYS A 9 14.09 8.06 13.64
CA LYS A 9 14.44 6.72 14.12
C LYS A 9 13.98 5.64 13.12
N PRO A 10 14.87 4.79 12.61
CA PRO A 10 14.47 3.68 11.75
C PRO A 10 13.77 2.59 12.56
N TYR A 11 12.73 1.99 11.98
CA TYR A 11 12.04 0.83 12.54
C TYR A 11 11.57 -0.11 11.42
N ARG A 12 11.49 -1.40 11.73
CA ARG A 12 10.99 -2.40 10.79
C ARG A 12 9.47 -2.48 10.87
N PHE A 13 8.81 -2.30 9.74
CA PHE A 13 7.40 -2.63 9.56
C PHE A 13 7.30 -4.01 8.90
N ASP A 14 6.67 -4.94 9.60
CA ASP A 14 6.58 -6.35 9.27
C ASP A 14 5.15 -6.83 9.55
N PRO A 15 4.22 -6.63 8.61
CA PRO A 15 2.80 -6.89 8.86
C PRO A 15 2.39 -8.35 8.57
N GLY A 16 3.32 -9.21 8.17
CA GLY A 16 3.04 -10.62 7.86
C GLY A 16 2.32 -10.87 6.53
N THR A 17 1.80 -9.84 5.87
CA THR A 17 1.05 -9.95 4.60
C THR A 17 1.38 -8.80 3.63
N LEU A 18 1.48 -9.12 2.34
CA LEU A 18 1.85 -8.15 1.29
C LEU A 18 0.87 -6.98 1.19
N CYS A 19 -0.44 -7.24 1.28
CA CYS A 19 -1.46 -6.21 1.17
C CYS A 19 -1.32 -5.12 2.26
N LEU A 20 -0.84 -5.49 3.44
CA LEU A 20 -0.57 -4.55 4.52
C LEU A 20 0.78 -3.83 4.35
N GLU A 21 1.75 -4.42 3.65
CA GLU A 21 3.02 -3.76 3.29
C GLU A 21 2.83 -2.58 2.32
N LEU A 22 1.68 -2.51 1.63
CA LEU A 22 1.32 -1.43 0.71
C LEU A 22 0.79 -0.17 1.44
N LEU A 23 0.17 -0.32 2.60
CA LEU A 23 -0.42 0.80 3.36
C LEU A 23 0.54 1.97 3.66
N PRO A 24 1.81 1.74 4.02
CA PRO A 24 2.75 2.83 4.30
C PRO A 24 3.30 3.55 3.06
N THR A 25 2.91 3.18 1.84
CA THR A 25 3.39 3.83 0.61
C THR A 25 2.60 5.09 0.22
N GLY A 26 1.58 5.45 1.00
CA GLY A 26 0.74 6.63 0.78
C GLY A 26 -0.62 6.47 1.46
N GLY A 27 -1.64 7.13 0.94
CA GLY A 27 -3.01 6.94 1.39
C GLY A 27 -3.96 8.06 0.97
N PRO A 28 -5.26 7.92 1.28
CA PRO A 28 -6.27 8.85 0.82
C PRO A 28 -6.25 10.18 1.57
N GLY A 29 -6.74 11.24 0.92
CA GLY A 29 -6.96 12.56 1.53
C GLY A 29 -5.70 13.13 2.19
N PRO A 30 -5.71 13.41 3.51
CA PRO A 30 -4.55 14.00 4.20
C PRO A 30 -3.30 13.11 4.20
N PHE A 31 -3.44 11.81 3.91
CA PHE A 31 -2.32 10.87 3.84
C PHE A 31 -1.62 10.86 2.47
N ALA A 32 -2.19 11.53 1.45
CA ALA A 32 -1.58 11.60 0.11
C ALA A 32 -0.19 12.28 0.11
N ARG A 33 0.09 13.11 1.13
CA ARG A 33 1.41 13.72 1.33
C ARG A 33 2.54 12.71 1.58
N TYR A 34 2.20 11.46 1.90
CA TYR A 34 3.15 10.36 2.10
C TYR A 34 3.27 9.45 0.88
N GLU A 35 2.72 9.84 -0.28
CA GLU A 35 2.86 9.09 -1.53
C GLU A 35 4.34 8.89 -1.87
N VAL A 36 4.72 7.64 -2.14
CA VAL A 36 6.06 7.28 -2.63
C VAL A 36 6.03 6.51 -3.95
N LEU A 37 4.86 6.02 -4.38
CA LEU A 37 4.69 5.29 -5.63
C LEU A 37 4.33 6.30 -6.71
N HIS A 38 5.25 7.15 -7.16
CA HIS A 38 4.94 8.23 -8.12
C HIS A 38 4.90 7.75 -9.56
N THR A 39 5.71 6.75 -9.89
CA THR A 39 5.90 6.18 -11.23
C THR A 39 5.81 4.65 -11.18
N PRO A 40 5.62 3.97 -12.33
CA PRO A 40 5.58 2.51 -12.37
C PRO A 40 6.87 1.86 -11.83
N ALA A 41 8.02 2.51 -12.03
CA ALA A 41 9.31 2.06 -11.52
C ALA A 41 9.37 2.04 -9.98
N ASP A 42 8.65 2.95 -9.31
CA ASP A 42 8.57 2.96 -7.85
C ASP A 42 7.83 1.73 -7.33
N LEU A 43 6.78 1.28 -8.04
CA LEU A 43 6.04 0.07 -7.68
C LEU A 43 6.89 -1.19 -7.88
N VAL A 44 7.65 -1.27 -8.97
CA VAL A 44 8.61 -2.38 -9.20
C VAL A 44 9.66 -2.41 -8.09
N THR A 45 10.19 -1.25 -7.72
CA THR A 45 11.19 -1.11 -6.65
C THR A 45 10.62 -1.55 -5.29
N TRP A 46 9.42 -1.10 -4.94
CA TRP A 46 8.73 -1.53 -3.73
C TRP A 46 8.47 -3.04 -3.72
N ALA A 47 8.03 -3.60 -4.85
CA ALA A 47 7.78 -5.04 -4.98
C ALA A 47 9.06 -5.86 -4.76
N GLY A 48 10.21 -5.39 -5.26
CA GLY A 48 11.52 -6.01 -5.03
C GLY A 48 12.01 -5.92 -3.57
N HIS A 49 11.50 -4.97 -2.77
CA HIS A 49 11.77 -4.89 -1.33
C HIS A 49 10.75 -5.66 -0.48
N SER A 50 9.68 -6.15 -1.10
CA SER A 50 8.60 -6.89 -0.46
C SER A 50 8.93 -8.38 -0.38
N ARG A 51 8.07 -9.17 0.28
CA ARG A 51 8.27 -10.62 0.47
C ARG A 51 7.91 -11.48 -0.74
N LEU A 52 7.98 -10.90 -1.93
CA LEU A 52 7.73 -11.63 -3.15
C LEU A 52 8.92 -12.53 -3.49
N ALA A 53 8.69 -13.52 -4.36
CA ALA A 53 9.78 -14.36 -4.84
C ALA A 53 10.83 -13.52 -5.59
N ASP A 54 12.10 -13.86 -5.43
CA ASP A 54 13.17 -13.24 -6.21
C ASP A 54 13.02 -13.56 -7.70
N GLY A 55 13.54 -12.68 -8.56
CA GLY A 55 13.59 -12.90 -10.00
C GLY A 55 12.26 -12.69 -10.74
N LEU A 56 11.26 -12.11 -10.09
CA LEU A 56 10.05 -11.65 -10.78
C LEU A 56 10.42 -10.51 -11.75
N GLY A 57 10.37 -10.79 -13.05
CA GLY A 57 10.54 -9.77 -14.10
C GLY A 57 9.31 -8.88 -14.23
N LEU A 58 8.99 -8.14 -13.17
CA LEU A 58 7.79 -7.30 -13.11
C LEU A 58 7.89 -6.13 -14.08
N THR A 59 6.82 -5.95 -14.86
CA THR A 59 6.58 -4.74 -15.65
C THR A 59 5.27 -4.14 -15.17
N VAL A 60 5.26 -2.83 -14.95
CA VAL A 60 4.09 -2.10 -14.46
C VAL A 60 3.78 -0.99 -15.45
N THR A 61 2.51 -0.88 -15.81
CA THR A 61 1.94 0.22 -16.61
C THR A 61 1.41 1.33 -15.69
N GLU A 62 1.15 2.51 -16.25
CA GLU A 62 0.52 3.60 -15.48
C GLU A 62 -0.85 3.21 -14.94
N ASP A 63 -1.67 2.48 -15.72
CA ASP A 63 -2.98 2.00 -15.28
C ASP A 63 -2.89 1.01 -14.10
N GLU A 64 -1.88 0.14 -14.09
CA GLU A 64 -1.62 -0.78 -12.99
C GLU A 64 -1.13 -0.04 -11.73
N LEU A 65 -0.35 1.02 -11.90
CA LEU A 65 0.05 1.90 -10.80
C LEU A 65 -1.17 2.60 -10.19
N GLU A 66 -2.04 3.19 -11.01
CA GLU A 66 -3.27 3.83 -10.56
C GLU A 66 -4.19 2.85 -9.84
N ARG A 67 -4.37 1.65 -10.42
CA ARG A 67 -5.14 0.57 -9.78
C ARG A 67 -4.54 0.18 -8.42
N THR A 68 -3.21 0.06 -8.35
CA THR A 68 -2.52 -0.26 -7.09
C THR A 68 -2.77 0.80 -6.02
N ARG A 69 -2.73 2.10 -6.38
CA ARG A 69 -3.06 3.20 -5.45
C ARG A 69 -4.53 3.14 -5.02
N ALA A 70 -5.45 2.81 -5.93
CA ALA A 70 -6.87 2.65 -5.59
C ALA A 70 -7.10 1.49 -4.60
N VAL A 71 -6.46 0.33 -4.83
CA VAL A 71 -6.50 -0.81 -3.91
C VAL A 71 -5.89 -0.45 -2.55
N ARG A 72 -4.73 0.23 -2.54
CA ARG A 72 -4.08 0.72 -1.31
C ARG A 72 -5.04 1.59 -0.51
N ASP A 73 -5.69 2.55 -1.15
CA ASP A 73 -6.55 3.51 -0.46
C ASP A 73 -7.81 2.82 0.10
N ALA A 74 -8.37 1.84 -0.62
CA ALA A 74 -9.46 1.00 -0.11
C ALA A 74 -9.01 0.15 1.10
N LEU A 75 -7.86 -0.52 1.01
CA LEU A 75 -7.27 -1.29 2.12
C LEU A 75 -6.97 -0.39 3.33
N PHE A 76 -6.48 0.83 3.11
CA PHE A 76 -6.20 1.80 4.16
C PHE A 76 -7.48 2.11 4.97
N LEU A 77 -8.58 2.39 4.28
CA LEU A 77 -9.85 2.73 4.93
C LEU A 77 -10.47 1.50 5.62
N LEU A 78 -10.41 0.32 5.01
CA LEU A 78 -10.89 -0.93 5.62
C LEU A 78 -10.11 -1.27 6.90
N THR A 79 -8.78 -1.17 6.85
CA THR A 79 -7.93 -1.45 8.03
C THR A 79 -8.12 -0.42 9.12
N ALA A 80 -8.30 0.86 8.77
CA ALA A 80 -8.64 1.90 9.72
C ALA A 80 -10.00 1.65 10.38
N ASP A 81 -11.04 1.31 9.61
CA ASP A 81 -12.35 0.96 10.17
C ASP A 81 -12.25 -0.25 11.11
N ARG A 82 -11.57 -1.31 10.68
CA ARG A 82 -11.37 -2.52 11.48
C ARG A 82 -10.57 -2.27 12.77
N ALA A 83 -9.55 -1.41 12.72
CA ALA A 83 -8.74 -1.05 13.88
C ALA A 83 -9.51 -0.24 14.93
N HIS A 84 -10.49 0.55 14.50
CA HIS A 84 -11.34 1.36 15.37
C HIS A 84 -12.69 0.69 15.70
N GLY A 85 -12.87 -0.59 15.36
CA GLY A 85 -14.11 -1.33 15.64
C GLY A 85 -15.33 -0.85 14.84
N ARG A 86 -15.12 -0.18 13.70
CA ARG A 86 -16.20 0.28 12.82
C ARG A 86 -16.53 -0.79 11.78
N PRO A 87 -17.80 -0.86 11.32
CA PRO A 87 -18.17 -1.76 10.24
C PRO A 87 -17.45 -1.37 8.93
N PRO A 88 -16.99 -2.34 8.12
CA PRO A 88 -16.40 -2.05 6.83
C PRO A 88 -17.44 -1.44 5.88
N ARG A 89 -17.03 -0.46 5.08
CA ARG A 89 -17.87 0.13 4.05
C ARG A 89 -17.87 -0.75 2.80
N GLY A 90 -19.06 -1.06 2.27
CA GLY A 90 -19.23 -1.92 1.08
C GLY A 90 -18.39 -1.47 -0.10
N ALA A 91 -18.41 -0.17 -0.43
CA ALA A 91 -17.64 0.38 -1.55
C ALA A 91 -16.12 0.11 -1.49
N HIS A 92 -15.53 0.01 -0.30
CA HIS A 92 -14.09 -0.30 -0.17
C HIS A 92 -13.82 -1.81 -0.27
N LEU A 93 -14.79 -2.64 0.14
CA LEU A 93 -14.72 -4.08 -0.11
C LEU A 93 -14.86 -4.38 -1.61
N ASP A 94 -15.80 -3.73 -2.28
CA ASP A 94 -16.03 -3.88 -3.71
C ASP A 94 -14.78 -3.49 -4.50
N ALA A 95 -14.17 -2.34 -4.20
CA ALA A 95 -12.93 -1.89 -4.83
C ALA A 95 -11.76 -2.87 -4.68
N VAL A 96 -11.69 -3.62 -3.57
CA VAL A 96 -10.66 -4.66 -3.38
C VAL A 96 -11.02 -5.94 -4.14
N ASN A 97 -12.30 -6.30 -4.17
CA ASN A 97 -12.78 -7.52 -4.83
C ASN A 97 -12.76 -7.43 -6.36
N GLU A 98 -12.88 -6.22 -6.92
CA GLU A 98 -12.91 -5.95 -8.37
C GLU A 98 -11.53 -5.67 -8.98
N ALA A 99 -10.49 -5.59 -8.15
CA ALA A 99 -9.13 -5.23 -8.54
C ALA A 99 -8.40 -6.29 -9.38
#